data_AF-A0A5B0WQ37-F1
#
_entry.id   AF-A0A5B0WQ37-F1
#
_cell.length_a   1.000
_cell.length_b   1.000
_cell.length_c   1.000
_cell.angle_alpha   90.00
_cell.angle_beta   90.00
_cell.angle_gamma   90.00
#
_symmetry.space_group_name_H-M   'P 1'
#
loop_
_entity.id
_entity.type
_entity.pdbx_description
1 polymer ?
#
loop_
_entity_poly.entity_id
_entity_poly.type
_entity_poly.pdbx_seq_one_letter_code
_entity_poly.pdbx_strand_id
1 'polypeptide(L)'
;MKQFFAYCSPAVYAARATYRAFHRQLRLILLLSALYSLSQAIALALLYLLIRQLTGETSEPLFDPGPSLSMLQSVPVLTCLSALLLVAGIQIRQAIHRVTISASQASGQRAAELGLLRARELSQAQREPPLSRKQVKSMVLFVTRDVPFACGFAARSATTLAFNLILVALLGAVMAYISAVLTAVLLLVGALLTLYLSRSFSKAVRSSDERSANIANYRAEVDALASRISADTDDEQATNDSLRTLLATSNARQQLVSRLQERNERQTGGLLVEYAYPIAIIAIAIIYSQLDSFAPDITALALYFLLTRQVIISLYSCGNVFMSLSKHHGTLTGFRDFMRDGRLPPKHAARGE
;
A
#
# COMPACT_ATOMS: atom_id res chain seq x y z
N MET A 1 10.74 -9.17 12.43
CA MET A 1 10.04 -9.94 11.38
C MET A 1 8.75 -10.61 11.85
N LYS A 2 8.69 -11.36 12.98
CA LYS A 2 7.47 -12.08 13.42
C LYS A 2 6.20 -11.20 13.49
N GLN A 3 6.30 -9.98 14.02
CA GLN A 3 5.20 -9.02 14.12
C GLN A 3 4.68 -8.55 12.74
N PHE A 4 5.58 -8.37 11.76
CA PHE A 4 5.19 -7.99 10.40
C PHE A 4 4.44 -9.11 9.68
N PHE A 5 4.89 -10.37 9.84
CA PHE A 5 4.15 -11.52 9.31
C PHE A 5 2.79 -11.68 9.96
N ALA A 6 2.69 -11.51 11.28
CA ALA A 6 1.41 -11.54 11.99
C ALA A 6 0.44 -10.47 11.44
N TYR A 7 0.95 -9.26 11.17
CA TYR A 7 0.19 -8.15 10.59
C TYR A 7 -0.31 -8.43 9.16
N CYS A 8 0.54 -8.97 8.29
CA CYS A 8 0.17 -9.29 6.91
C CYS A 8 -0.67 -10.57 6.81
N SER A 9 -0.61 -11.46 7.80
CA SER A 9 -1.26 -12.77 7.75
C SER A 9 -2.76 -12.75 7.42
N PRO A 10 -3.59 -11.83 7.95
CA PRO A 10 -5.02 -11.81 7.64
C PRO A 10 -5.28 -11.33 6.20
N ALA A 11 -4.47 -10.40 5.70
CA ALA A 11 -4.55 -9.94 4.32
C ALA A 11 -4.11 -11.03 3.34
N VAL A 12 -3.04 -11.76 3.65
CA VAL A 12 -2.58 -12.92 2.88
C VAL A 12 -3.63 -14.02 2.88
N TYR A 13 -4.24 -14.30 4.04
CA TYR A 13 -5.34 -15.26 4.13
C TYR A 13 -6.53 -14.85 3.26
N ALA A 14 -6.98 -13.60 3.37
CA ALA A 14 -8.08 -13.07 2.57
C ALA A 14 -7.78 -13.16 1.06
N ALA A 15 -6.59 -12.72 0.64
CA ALA A 15 -6.15 -12.79 -0.75
C ALA A 15 -6.07 -14.25 -1.25
N ARG A 16 -5.63 -15.20 -0.41
CA ARG A 16 -5.59 -16.62 -0.75
C ARG A 16 -6.99 -17.22 -0.87
N ALA A 17 -7.89 -16.89 0.05
CA ALA A 17 -9.27 -17.36 0.06
C ALA A 17 -10.04 -16.90 -1.20
N THR A 18 -9.77 -15.69 -1.67
CA THR A 18 -10.42 -15.11 -2.85
C THR A 18 -9.59 -15.22 -4.14
N TYR A 19 -8.41 -15.83 -4.10
CA TYR A 19 -7.46 -15.90 -5.23
C TYR A 19 -8.11 -16.38 -6.53
N ARG A 20 -8.94 -17.42 -6.47
CA ARG A 20 -9.62 -17.96 -7.65
C ARG A 20 -10.48 -16.92 -8.37
N ALA A 21 -11.04 -15.94 -7.65
CA ALA A 21 -11.87 -14.90 -8.24
C ALA A 21 -11.08 -13.83 -9.00
N PHE A 22 -9.80 -13.60 -8.64
CA PHE A 22 -9.00 -12.53 -9.24
C PHE A 22 -7.68 -12.98 -9.91
N HIS A 23 -7.38 -14.29 -9.94
CA HIS A 23 -6.10 -14.80 -10.48
C HIS A 23 -5.86 -14.45 -11.96
N ARG A 24 -6.93 -14.39 -12.78
CA ARG A 24 -6.81 -13.98 -14.20
C ARG A 24 -6.41 -12.51 -14.31
N GLN A 25 -7.04 -11.66 -13.51
CA GLN A 25 -6.74 -10.24 -13.41
C GLN A 25 -5.32 -10.03 -12.88
N LEU A 26 -4.87 -10.82 -11.90
CA LEU A 26 -3.49 -10.77 -11.41
C LEU A 26 -2.49 -11.10 -12.52
N ARG A 27 -2.71 -12.18 -13.29
CA ARG A 27 -1.84 -12.52 -14.45
C ARG A 27 -1.79 -11.39 -15.48
N LEU A 28 -2.94 -10.81 -15.80
CA LEU A 28 -3.02 -9.70 -16.75
C LEU A 28 -2.31 -8.45 -16.20
N ILE A 29 -2.41 -8.16 -14.91
CA ILE A 29 -1.65 -7.08 -14.26
C ILE A 29 -0.16 -7.37 -14.37
N LEU A 30 0.31 -8.59 -14.08
CA LEU A 30 1.74 -8.93 -14.21
C LEU A 30 2.26 -8.70 -15.65
N LEU A 31 1.50 -9.14 -16.66
CA LEU A 31 1.85 -8.92 -18.07
C LEU A 31 1.86 -7.44 -18.44
N LEU A 32 0.83 -6.69 -18.09
CA LEU A 32 0.78 -5.24 -18.33
C LEU A 32 1.87 -4.50 -17.55
N SER A 33 2.24 -4.96 -16.35
CA SER A 33 3.32 -4.41 -15.53
C SER A 33 4.66 -4.59 -16.24
N ALA A 34 4.92 -5.78 -16.80
CA ALA A 34 6.12 -6.04 -17.58
C ALA A 34 6.17 -5.16 -18.84
N LEU A 35 5.05 -5.07 -19.58
CA LEU A 35 4.95 -4.23 -20.77
C LEU A 35 5.16 -2.75 -20.44
N TYR A 36 4.55 -2.24 -19.36
CA TYR A 36 4.75 -0.88 -18.88
C TYR A 36 6.19 -0.60 -18.49
N SER A 37 6.82 -1.53 -17.76
CA SER A 37 8.20 -1.39 -17.31
C SER A 37 9.16 -1.39 -18.49
N LEU A 38 8.92 -2.26 -19.48
CA LEU A 38 9.68 -2.30 -20.73
C LEU A 38 9.49 -1.00 -21.53
N SER A 39 8.26 -0.51 -21.70
CA SER A 39 8.00 0.73 -22.43
C SER A 39 8.67 1.94 -21.76
N GLN A 40 8.67 1.98 -20.43
CA GLN A 40 9.36 3.02 -19.65
C GLN A 40 10.88 2.92 -19.83
N ALA A 41 11.45 1.72 -19.75
CA ALA A 41 12.88 1.50 -19.95
C ALA A 41 13.32 1.94 -21.37
N ILE A 42 12.54 1.58 -22.40
CA ILE A 42 12.81 2.00 -23.79
C ILE A 42 12.68 3.51 -23.93
N ALA A 43 11.62 4.13 -23.38
CA ALA A 43 11.44 5.58 -23.44
C ALA A 43 12.61 6.33 -22.79
N LEU A 44 13.08 5.84 -21.64
CA LEU A 44 14.22 6.40 -20.93
C LEU A 44 15.54 6.22 -21.69
N ALA A 45 15.74 5.08 -22.36
CA ALA A 45 16.89 4.85 -23.22
C ALA A 45 16.89 5.79 -24.44
N LEU A 46 15.73 6.01 -25.07
CA LEU A 46 15.60 6.98 -26.17
C LEU A 46 15.84 8.41 -25.69
N LEU A 47 15.36 8.75 -24.50
CA LEU A 47 15.58 10.06 -23.89
C LEU A 47 17.05 10.28 -23.54
N TYR A 48 17.77 9.24 -23.11
CA TYR A 48 19.23 9.27 -22.94
C TYR A 48 19.95 9.53 -24.27
N LEU A 49 19.59 8.81 -25.34
CA LEU A 49 20.16 9.04 -26.68
C LEU A 49 19.88 10.47 -27.17
N LEU A 50 18.68 10.98 -26.93
CA LEU A 50 18.29 12.35 -27.27
C LEU A 50 19.13 13.38 -26.52
N ILE A 51 19.31 13.23 -25.20
CA ILE A 51 20.13 14.15 -24.40
C ILE A 51 21.58 14.11 -24.89
N ARG A 52 22.14 12.92 -25.11
CA ARG A 52 23.52 12.75 -25.59
C ARG A 52 23.76 13.43 -26.95
N GLN A 53 22.78 13.37 -27.85
CA GLN A 53 22.84 14.08 -29.14
C GLN A 53 22.76 15.60 -28.97
N LEU A 54 21.94 16.08 -28.04
CA LEU A 54 21.76 17.52 -27.78
C LEU A 54 22.95 18.14 -27.04
N THR A 55 23.65 17.38 -26.19
CA THR A 55 24.81 17.85 -25.43
C THR A 55 26.12 17.83 -26.22
N GLY A 56 26.12 17.25 -27.42
CA GLY A 56 27.31 17.21 -28.27
C GLY A 56 28.39 16.23 -27.79
N GLU A 57 28.06 15.29 -26.89
CA GLU A 57 28.92 14.17 -26.51
C GLU A 57 29.00 13.15 -27.68
N THR A 58 29.76 13.46 -28.74
CA THR A 58 29.84 12.64 -29.97
C THR A 58 31.23 12.04 -30.22
N SER A 59 31.27 10.75 -30.54
CA SER A 59 32.08 10.20 -31.66
C SER A 59 31.90 8.70 -31.89
N GLU A 60 31.45 7.90 -30.92
CA GLU A 60 31.16 6.48 -31.17
C GLU A 60 29.66 6.16 -31.04
N PRO A 61 29.03 5.65 -32.11
CA PRO A 61 27.68 5.11 -32.02
C PRO A 61 27.70 3.88 -31.10
N LEU A 62 26.87 3.86 -30.06
CA LEU A 62 26.74 2.72 -29.12
C LEU A 62 26.37 1.41 -29.85
N PHE A 63 25.80 1.54 -31.04
CA PHE A 63 25.50 0.52 -32.04
C PHE A 63 25.65 1.20 -33.39
N ASP A 64 26.43 0.65 -34.32
CA ASP A 64 26.46 1.09 -35.73
C ASP A 64 25.22 0.54 -36.43
N PRO A 65 24.12 1.32 -36.52
CA PRO A 65 22.87 0.80 -37.04
C PRO A 65 23.04 0.83 -38.57
N GLY A 66 22.83 -0.30 -39.25
CA GLY A 66 22.87 -0.33 -40.71
C GLY A 66 22.03 0.80 -41.36
N PRO A 67 22.22 1.11 -42.64
CA PRO A 67 21.76 2.34 -43.28
C PRO A 67 20.24 2.64 -43.14
N SER A 68 19.41 1.62 -42.91
CA SER A 68 17.97 1.73 -42.64
C SER A 68 17.59 2.25 -41.24
N LEU A 69 18.49 2.16 -40.26
CA LEU A 69 18.28 2.55 -38.87
C LEU A 69 18.90 3.93 -38.55
N SER A 70 19.65 4.53 -39.48
CA SER A 70 20.22 5.89 -39.33
C SER A 70 19.14 6.98 -39.15
N MET A 71 17.96 6.81 -39.77
CA MET A 71 16.82 7.72 -39.58
C MET A 71 16.27 7.73 -38.13
N LEU A 72 16.41 6.63 -37.39
CA LEU A 72 15.99 6.54 -35.98
C LEU A 72 16.89 7.35 -35.05
N GLN A 73 18.08 7.75 -35.51
CA GLN A 73 18.99 8.61 -34.76
C GLN A 73 18.68 10.11 -34.96
N SER A 74 17.66 10.49 -35.72
CA SER A 74 17.30 11.90 -35.82
C SER A 74 16.57 12.38 -34.55
N VAL A 75 16.98 13.53 -34.01
CA VAL A 75 16.36 14.23 -32.87
C VAL A 75 14.82 14.28 -32.95
N PRO A 76 14.18 14.65 -34.07
CA PRO A 76 12.71 14.65 -34.16
C PRO A 76 12.09 13.26 -34.04
N VAL A 77 12.72 12.22 -34.60
CA VAL A 77 12.22 10.84 -34.53
C VAL A 77 12.36 10.30 -33.11
N LEU A 78 13.50 10.50 -32.45
CA LEU A 78 13.71 10.12 -31.05
C LEU A 78 12.71 10.81 -30.12
N THR A 79 12.44 12.11 -30.35
CA THR A 79 11.47 12.88 -29.57
C THR A 79 10.05 12.33 -29.77
N CYS A 80 9.64 12.08 -31.01
CA CYS A 80 8.32 11.54 -31.33
C CYS A 80 8.12 10.14 -30.75
N LEU A 81 9.11 9.25 -30.89
CA LEU A 81 9.06 7.90 -30.32
C LEU A 81 9.00 7.93 -28.79
N SER A 82 9.80 8.78 -28.15
CA SER A 82 9.76 8.96 -26.69
C SER A 82 8.38 9.44 -26.23
N ALA A 83 7.79 10.42 -26.91
CA ALA A 83 6.45 10.92 -26.61
C ALA A 83 5.37 9.82 -26.79
N LEU A 84 5.42 9.07 -27.90
CA LEU A 84 4.49 7.96 -28.16
C LEU A 84 4.58 6.87 -27.08
N LEU A 85 5.79 6.51 -26.66
CA LEU A 85 6.00 5.53 -25.59
C LEU A 85 5.52 6.03 -24.23
N LEU A 86 5.67 7.33 -23.93
CA LEU A 86 5.12 7.93 -22.72
C LEU A 86 3.59 7.89 -22.73
N VAL A 87 2.96 8.23 -23.85
CA VAL A 87 1.49 8.15 -24.03
C VAL A 87 1.01 6.69 -23.89
N ALA A 88 1.68 5.75 -24.56
CA ALA A 88 1.39 4.33 -24.42
C ALA A 88 1.54 3.86 -22.95
N GLY A 89 2.59 4.32 -22.26
CA GLY A 89 2.80 4.06 -20.85
C GLY A 89 1.65 4.56 -19.97
N ILE A 90 1.13 5.76 -20.24
CA ILE A 90 -0.06 6.30 -19.54
C ILE A 90 -1.27 5.40 -19.78
N GLN A 91 -1.53 4.98 -21.02
CA GLN A 91 -2.66 4.10 -21.35
C GLN A 91 -2.53 2.73 -20.66
N ILE A 92 -1.34 2.12 -20.67
CA ILE A 92 -1.08 0.85 -19.97
C ILE A 92 -1.32 1.02 -18.47
N ARG A 93 -0.86 2.12 -17.87
CA ARG A 93 -1.09 2.41 -16.44
C ARG A 93 -2.58 2.56 -16.12
N GLN A 94 -3.35 3.20 -16.99
CA GLN A 94 -4.81 3.28 -16.86
C GLN A 94 -5.46 1.89 -16.99
N ALA A 95 -4.99 1.05 -17.91
CA ALA A 95 -5.47 -0.32 -18.04
C ALA A 95 -5.20 -1.14 -16.77
N ILE A 96 -3.99 -1.07 -16.20
CA ILE A 96 -3.63 -1.70 -14.92
C ILE A 96 -4.58 -1.23 -13.81
N HIS A 97 -4.90 0.06 -13.76
CA HIS A 97 -5.82 0.62 -12.78
C HIS A 97 -7.24 0.01 -12.90
N ARG A 98 -7.79 -0.05 -14.12
CA ARG A 98 -9.11 -0.65 -14.38
C ARG A 98 -9.14 -2.13 -14.00
N VAL A 99 -8.11 -2.88 -14.36
CA VAL A 99 -8.02 -4.32 -14.04
C VAL A 99 -7.88 -4.54 -12.53
N THR A 100 -7.17 -3.65 -11.84
CA THR A 100 -7.06 -3.67 -10.37
C THR A 100 -8.40 -3.42 -9.68
N ILE A 101 -9.23 -2.50 -10.20
CA ILE A 101 -10.58 -2.28 -9.69
C ILE A 101 -11.45 -3.54 -9.89
N SER A 102 -11.39 -4.15 -11.08
CA SER A 102 -12.11 -5.40 -11.35
C SER A 102 -11.68 -6.54 -10.41
N ALA A 103 -10.37 -6.70 -10.17
CA ALA A 103 -9.83 -7.67 -9.22
C ALA A 103 -10.36 -7.42 -7.79
N SER A 104 -10.43 -6.16 -7.36
CA SER A 104 -11.00 -5.76 -6.07
C SER A 104 -12.46 -6.13 -5.95
N GLN A 105 -13.27 -5.84 -6.98
CA GLN A 105 -14.70 -6.15 -6.99
C GLN A 105 -14.95 -7.67 -6.96
N ALA A 106 -14.25 -8.44 -7.80
CA ALA A 106 -14.37 -9.89 -7.85
C ALA A 106 -13.95 -10.54 -6.51
N SER A 107 -12.85 -10.06 -5.90
CA SER A 107 -12.42 -10.53 -4.58
C SER A 107 -13.45 -10.22 -3.50
N GLY A 108 -14.00 -9.00 -3.49
CA GLY A 108 -15.01 -8.58 -2.52
C GLY A 108 -16.30 -9.41 -2.63
N GLN A 109 -16.82 -9.59 -3.84
CA GLN A 109 -18.00 -10.43 -4.10
C GLN A 109 -17.76 -11.87 -3.64
N ARG A 110 -16.61 -12.45 -3.99
CA ARG A 110 -16.28 -13.82 -3.58
C ARG A 110 -16.16 -13.97 -2.06
N ALA A 111 -15.60 -12.98 -1.38
CA ALA A 111 -15.52 -12.99 0.08
C ALA A 111 -16.92 -12.93 0.73
N ALA A 112 -17.84 -12.14 0.16
CA ALA A 112 -19.23 -12.08 0.60
C ALA A 112 -19.92 -13.45 0.45
N GLU A 113 -19.78 -14.09 -0.71
CA GLU A 113 -20.34 -15.42 -0.98
C GLU A 113 -19.82 -16.46 0.01
N LEU A 114 -18.49 -16.54 0.19
CA LEU A 114 -17.86 -17.48 1.12
C LEU A 114 -18.31 -17.26 2.56
N GLY A 115 -18.38 -15.99 2.99
CA GLY A 115 -18.85 -15.67 4.33
C GLY A 115 -20.34 -16.00 4.52
N LEU A 116 -21.19 -15.84 3.49
CA LEU A 116 -22.62 -16.14 3.58
C LEU A 116 -22.85 -17.64 3.63
N LEU A 117 -22.10 -18.41 2.84
CA LEU A 117 -22.09 -19.88 2.92
C LEU A 117 -21.68 -20.32 4.32
N ARG A 118 -20.62 -19.73 4.88
CA ARG A 118 -20.18 -20.04 6.24
C ARG A 118 -21.20 -19.65 7.31
N ALA A 119 -21.84 -18.48 7.18
CA ALA A 119 -22.90 -18.05 8.08
C ALA A 119 -24.09 -19.02 8.05
N ARG A 120 -24.46 -19.50 6.86
CA ARG A 120 -25.52 -20.50 6.67
C ARG A 120 -25.13 -21.82 7.34
N GLU A 121 -23.93 -22.34 7.09
CA GLU A 121 -23.42 -23.55 7.75
C GLU A 121 -23.47 -23.43 9.27
N LEU A 122 -23.01 -22.31 9.83
CA LEU A 122 -23.03 -22.08 11.28
C LEU A 122 -24.45 -22.00 11.84
N SER A 123 -25.39 -21.42 11.09
CA SER A 123 -26.81 -21.34 11.49
C SER A 123 -27.54 -22.68 11.42
N GLN A 124 -27.09 -23.58 10.54
CA GLN A 124 -27.69 -24.89 10.33
C GLN A 124 -27.02 -26.00 11.16
N ALA A 125 -25.81 -25.75 11.66
CA ALA A 125 -25.15 -26.67 12.56
C ALA A 125 -26.00 -26.84 13.82
N GLN A 126 -26.33 -28.10 14.17
CA GLN A 126 -26.98 -28.45 15.43
C GLN A 126 -26.06 -28.10 16.60
N ARG A 127 -26.10 -26.84 17.03
CA ARG A 127 -25.38 -26.31 18.18
C ARG A 127 -26.36 -26.08 19.32
N GLU A 128 -26.00 -26.56 20.50
CA GLU A 128 -26.63 -26.17 21.75
C GLU A 128 -25.73 -25.15 22.47
N PRO A 129 -26.22 -23.94 22.77
CA PRO A 129 -27.51 -23.36 22.39
C PRO A 129 -27.58 -22.92 20.91
N PRO A 130 -28.79 -22.90 20.30
CA PRO A 130 -28.97 -22.43 18.93
C PRO A 130 -28.63 -20.94 18.79
N LEU A 131 -28.09 -20.56 17.64
CA LEU A 131 -27.73 -19.16 17.36
C LEU A 131 -28.97 -18.27 17.36
N SER A 132 -28.89 -17.12 18.05
CA SER A 132 -30.01 -16.18 18.12
C SER A 132 -30.20 -15.44 16.78
N ARG A 133 -31.44 -14.99 16.50
CA ARG A 133 -31.75 -14.20 15.30
C ARG A 133 -30.91 -12.92 15.21
N LYS A 134 -30.57 -12.30 16.35
CA LYS A 134 -29.67 -11.14 16.43
C LYS A 134 -28.24 -11.51 15.97
N GLN A 135 -27.71 -12.65 16.42
CA GLN A 135 -26.38 -13.14 16.03
C GLN A 135 -26.30 -13.43 14.53
N VAL A 136 -27.29 -14.11 13.96
CA VAL A 136 -27.36 -14.38 12.52
C VAL A 136 -27.41 -13.07 11.71
N LYS A 137 -28.24 -12.10 12.14
CA LYS A 137 -28.29 -10.77 11.51
C LYS A 137 -26.91 -10.07 11.56
N SER A 138 -26.20 -10.18 12.68
CA SER A 138 -24.87 -9.60 12.85
C SER A 138 -23.82 -10.26 11.95
N MET A 139 -23.87 -11.59 11.80
CA MET A 139 -23.03 -12.33 10.87
C MET A 139 -23.24 -11.88 9.42
N VAL A 140 -24.51 -11.80 9.00
CA VAL A 140 -24.86 -11.36 7.64
C VAL A 140 -24.39 -9.92 7.40
N LEU A 141 -24.64 -9.00 8.34
CA LEU A 141 -24.17 -7.61 8.25
C LEU A 141 -22.65 -7.51 8.13
N PHE A 142 -21.91 -8.26 8.94
CA PHE A 142 -20.45 -8.29 8.87
C PHE A 142 -19.95 -8.75 7.49
N VAL A 143 -20.47 -9.87 7.00
CA VAL A 143 -20.06 -10.52 5.77
C VAL A 143 -20.47 -9.75 4.51
N THR A 144 -21.61 -9.04 4.55
CA THR A 144 -22.12 -8.32 3.37
C THR A 144 -21.63 -6.89 3.29
N ARG A 145 -21.29 -6.26 4.42
CA ARG A 145 -20.88 -4.85 4.45
C ARG A 145 -19.37 -4.67 4.61
N ASP A 146 -18.78 -5.27 5.64
CA ASP A 146 -17.41 -4.95 6.05
C ASP A 146 -16.39 -5.85 5.34
N VAL A 147 -16.67 -7.14 5.25
CA VAL A 147 -15.79 -8.15 4.60
C VAL A 147 -15.52 -7.87 3.12
N PRO A 148 -16.51 -7.55 2.26
CA PRO A 148 -16.27 -7.43 0.81
C PRO A 148 -15.36 -6.26 0.51
N PHE A 149 -15.52 -5.15 1.24
CA PHE A 149 -14.67 -3.98 1.12
C PHE A 149 -13.22 -4.30 1.55
N ALA A 150 -13.04 -4.93 2.71
CA ALA A 150 -11.71 -5.27 3.21
C ALA A 150 -10.97 -6.28 2.32
N CYS A 151 -11.65 -7.34 1.86
CA CYS A 151 -11.06 -8.34 0.97
C CYS A 151 -10.82 -7.82 -0.45
N GLY A 152 -11.68 -6.93 -0.95
CA GLY A 152 -11.43 -6.20 -2.20
C GLY A 152 -10.21 -5.29 -2.08
N PHE A 153 -10.11 -4.54 -0.99
CA PHE A 153 -8.96 -3.71 -0.67
C PHE A 153 -7.67 -4.53 -0.57
N ALA A 154 -7.69 -5.69 0.07
CA ALA A 154 -6.54 -6.59 0.18
C ALA A 154 -6.08 -7.10 -1.20
N ALA A 155 -7.01 -7.47 -2.09
CA ALA A 155 -6.69 -7.88 -3.46
C ALA A 155 -6.08 -6.72 -4.27
N ARG A 156 -6.69 -5.52 -4.20
CA ARG A 156 -6.14 -4.30 -4.80
C ARG A 156 -4.74 -3.98 -4.28
N SER A 157 -4.52 -4.15 -2.99
CA SER A 157 -3.23 -3.93 -2.34
C SER A 157 -2.18 -4.91 -2.86
N ALA A 158 -2.54 -6.19 -2.96
CA ALA A 158 -1.66 -7.23 -3.49
C ALA A 158 -1.26 -6.95 -4.95
N THR A 159 -2.21 -6.58 -5.81
CA THR A 159 -1.91 -6.26 -7.22
C THR A 159 -1.06 -4.99 -7.36
N THR A 160 -1.35 -3.97 -6.56
CA THR A 160 -0.58 -2.71 -6.55
C THR A 160 0.85 -2.94 -6.06
N LEU A 161 1.03 -3.76 -5.02
CA LEU A 161 2.36 -4.16 -4.54
C LEU A 161 3.11 -4.95 -5.61
N ALA A 162 2.48 -5.93 -6.25
CA ALA A 162 3.11 -6.72 -7.31
C ALA A 162 3.62 -5.84 -8.47
N PHE A 163 2.78 -4.92 -8.95
CA PHE A 163 3.15 -3.95 -10.00
C PHE A 163 4.38 -3.11 -9.59
N ASN A 164 4.32 -2.46 -8.42
CA ASN A 164 5.40 -1.57 -7.98
C ASN A 164 6.70 -2.34 -7.68
N LEU A 165 6.62 -3.55 -7.13
CA LEU A 165 7.81 -4.37 -6.86
C LEU A 165 8.50 -4.82 -8.15
N ILE A 166 7.75 -5.22 -9.18
CA ILE A 166 8.30 -5.55 -10.50
C ILE A 166 8.99 -4.33 -11.10
N LEU A 167 8.33 -3.17 -11.02
CA LEU A 167 8.89 -1.93 -11.56
C LEU A 167 10.17 -1.53 -10.84
N VAL A 168 10.19 -1.58 -9.50
CA VAL A 168 11.40 -1.30 -8.70
C VAL A 168 12.52 -2.29 -9.03
N ALA A 169 12.22 -3.58 -9.17
CA ALA A 169 13.22 -4.59 -9.51
C ALA A 169 13.84 -4.35 -10.89
N LEU A 170 13.01 -4.05 -11.90
CA LEU A 170 13.46 -3.82 -13.27
C LEU A 170 14.25 -2.51 -13.38
N LEU A 171 13.75 -1.42 -12.81
CA LEU A 171 14.47 -0.14 -12.81
C LEU A 171 15.75 -0.22 -11.98
N GLY A 172 15.73 -0.94 -10.85
CA GLY A 172 16.93 -1.20 -10.05
C GLY A 172 18.00 -1.97 -10.82
N ALA A 173 17.61 -2.94 -11.66
CA ALA A 173 18.55 -3.64 -12.53
C ALA A 173 19.16 -2.70 -13.59
N VAL A 174 18.37 -1.82 -14.20
CA VAL A 174 18.86 -0.80 -15.14
C VAL A 174 19.80 0.20 -14.44
N MET A 175 19.46 0.65 -13.23
CA MET A 175 20.32 1.52 -12.44
C MET A 175 21.65 0.85 -12.09
N ALA A 176 21.63 -0.44 -11.73
CA ALA A 176 22.84 -1.21 -11.44
C ALA A 176 23.74 -1.37 -12.67
N TYR A 177 23.14 -1.46 -13.86
CA TYR A 177 23.88 -1.48 -15.13
C TYR A 177 24.54 -0.12 -15.43
N ILE A 178 23.87 1.00 -15.14
CA ILE A 178 24.45 2.35 -15.33
C ILE A 178 25.57 2.61 -14.32
N SER A 179 25.32 2.36 -13.03
CA SER A 179 26.32 2.49 -11.98
C SER A 179 25.98 1.58 -10.80
N ALA A 180 26.75 0.51 -10.64
CA ALA A 180 26.61 -0.41 -9.53
C ALA A 180 26.89 0.26 -8.17
N VAL A 181 27.88 1.17 -8.12
CA VAL A 181 28.26 1.89 -6.89
C VAL A 181 27.14 2.80 -6.41
N LEU A 182 26.60 3.65 -7.30
CA LEU A 182 25.47 4.52 -6.94
C LEU A 182 24.25 3.69 -6.53
N THR A 183 24.03 2.56 -7.19
CA THR A 183 22.89 1.69 -6.88
C THR A 183 23.05 1.04 -5.52
N ALA A 184 24.26 0.60 -5.16
CA ALA A 184 24.56 0.06 -3.83
C ALA A 184 24.32 1.09 -2.71
N VAL A 185 24.75 2.35 -2.91
CA VAL A 185 24.49 3.44 -1.96
C VAL A 185 23.00 3.71 -1.82
N LEU A 186 22.26 3.74 -2.94
CA LEU A 186 20.82 3.94 -2.92
C LEU A 186 20.08 2.79 -2.21
N LEU A 187 20.53 1.54 -2.41
CA LEU A 187 20.02 0.38 -1.69
C LEU A 187 20.33 0.46 -0.19
N LEU A 188 21.50 0.96 0.20
CA LEU A 188 21.85 1.17 1.60
C LEU A 188 20.94 2.22 2.25
N VAL A 189 20.77 3.37 1.61
CA VAL A 189 19.83 4.43 2.07
C VAL A 189 18.41 3.89 2.11
N GLY A 190 17.98 3.15 1.10
CA GLY A 190 16.68 2.49 1.04
C GLY A 190 16.48 1.47 2.17
N ALA A 191 17.51 0.70 2.51
CA ALA A 191 17.48 -0.25 3.62
C ALA A 191 17.34 0.47 4.97
N LEU A 192 18.08 1.56 5.19
CA LEU A 192 17.96 2.40 6.39
C LEU A 192 16.56 3.02 6.53
N LEU A 193 16.03 3.56 5.43
CA LEU A 193 14.66 4.09 5.39
C LEU A 193 13.63 3.00 5.66
N THR A 194 13.80 1.81 5.09
CA THR A 194 12.92 0.65 5.31
C THR A 194 12.95 0.19 6.76
N LEU A 195 14.14 0.16 7.39
CA LEU A 195 14.28 -0.14 8.82
C LEU A 195 13.54 0.89 9.67
N TYR A 196 13.66 2.17 9.36
CA TYR A 196 12.94 3.23 10.07
C TYR A 196 11.42 3.10 9.88
N LEU A 197 10.96 2.93 8.64
CA LEU A 197 9.55 2.69 8.32
C LEU A 197 9.03 1.47 9.08
N SER A 198 9.78 0.37 9.15
CA SER A 198 9.37 -0.84 9.87
C SER A 198 9.12 -0.58 11.36
N ARG A 199 9.90 0.30 11.99
CA ARG A 199 9.68 0.73 13.38
C ARG A 199 8.41 1.56 13.51
N SER A 200 8.19 2.54 12.64
CA SER A 200 6.96 3.34 12.62
C SER A 200 5.72 2.45 12.39
N PHE A 201 5.81 1.50 11.46
CA PHE A 201 4.78 0.49 11.23
C PHE A 201 4.50 -0.34 12.49
N SER A 202 5.52 -0.81 13.18
CA SER A 202 5.32 -1.60 14.40
C SER A 202 4.57 -0.82 15.51
N LYS A 203 4.82 0.49 15.62
CA LYS A 203 4.09 1.37 16.54
C LYS A 203 2.64 1.56 16.11
N ALA A 204 2.40 1.80 14.81
CA ALA A 204 1.05 1.95 14.28
C ALA A 204 0.20 0.68 14.48
N VAL A 205 0.80 -0.49 14.31
CA VAL A 205 0.16 -1.79 14.56
C VAL A 205 -0.17 -1.96 16.03
N ARG A 206 0.79 -1.74 16.94
CA ARG A 206 0.53 -1.80 18.39
C ARG A 206 -0.60 -0.87 18.83
N SER A 207 -0.58 0.38 18.35
CA SER A 207 -1.67 1.35 18.59
C SER A 207 -3.02 0.86 18.04
N SER A 208 -3.05 0.14 16.93
CA SER A 208 -4.27 -0.46 16.39
C SER A 208 -4.77 -1.64 17.25
N ASP A 209 -3.86 -2.47 17.75
CA ASP A 209 -4.18 -3.62 18.60
C ASP A 209 -4.70 -3.15 19.97
N GLU A 210 -4.02 -2.19 20.59
CA GLU A 210 -4.45 -1.53 21.83
C GLU A 210 -5.83 -0.87 21.67
N ARG A 211 -6.08 -0.19 20.54
CA ARG A 211 -7.42 0.36 20.24
C ARG A 211 -8.48 -0.71 20.09
N SER A 212 -8.14 -1.86 19.52
CA SER A 212 -9.07 -2.96 19.36
C SER A 212 -9.41 -3.62 20.70
N ALA A 213 -8.42 -3.74 21.60
CA ALA A 213 -8.61 -4.22 22.96
C ALA A 213 -9.45 -3.24 23.80
N ASN A 214 -9.20 -1.94 23.69
CA ASN A 214 -9.88 -0.91 24.49
C ASN A 214 -11.24 -0.48 23.94
N ILE A 215 -11.67 -1.01 22.78
CA ILE A 215 -12.91 -0.60 22.11
C ILE A 215 -14.17 -0.97 22.92
N ALA A 216 -14.11 -2.06 23.68
CA ALA A 216 -15.20 -2.49 24.55
C ALA A 216 -15.35 -1.54 25.74
N ASN A 217 -14.24 -1.22 26.40
CA ASN A 217 -14.22 -0.28 27.53
C ASN A 217 -14.63 1.14 27.10
N TYR A 218 -14.16 1.60 25.93
CA TYR A 218 -14.59 2.87 25.35
C TYR A 218 -16.10 2.92 25.11
N ARG A 219 -16.70 1.84 24.61
CA ARG A 219 -18.16 1.79 24.41
C ARG A 219 -18.91 1.83 25.73
N ALA A 220 -18.47 1.04 26.71
CA ALA A 220 -19.07 1.07 28.05
C ALA A 220 -19.03 2.48 28.66
N GLU A 221 -17.92 3.21 28.49
CA GLU A 221 -17.82 4.61 28.90
C GLU A 221 -18.77 5.56 28.16
N VAL A 222 -18.89 5.42 26.83
CA VAL A 222 -19.79 6.25 26.02
C VAL A 222 -21.25 5.92 26.30
N ASP A 223 -21.60 4.65 26.46
CA ASP A 223 -22.95 4.20 26.78
C ASP A 223 -23.35 4.66 28.20
N ALA A 224 -22.41 4.65 29.15
CA ALA A 224 -22.62 5.21 30.49
C ALA A 224 -22.79 6.74 30.49
N LEU A 225 -22.12 7.46 29.58
CA LEU A 225 -22.36 8.90 29.41
C LEU A 225 -23.70 9.16 28.72
N ALA A 226 -24.02 8.40 27.67
CA ALA A 226 -25.27 8.53 26.93
C ALA A 226 -26.48 8.25 27.82
N SER A 227 -26.40 7.23 28.69
CA SER A 227 -27.46 6.91 29.64
C SER A 227 -27.70 8.06 30.63
N ARG A 228 -26.64 8.73 31.11
CA ARG A 228 -26.73 9.92 31.97
C ARG A 228 -27.37 11.11 31.27
N ILE A 229 -26.98 11.39 30.02
CA ILE A 229 -27.57 12.47 29.23
C ILE A 229 -29.07 12.21 28.98
N SER A 230 -29.45 10.96 28.73
CA SER A 230 -30.85 10.57 28.51
C SER A 230 -31.69 10.48 29.78
N ALA A 231 -31.06 10.51 30.96
CA ALA A 231 -31.76 10.33 32.25
C ALA A 231 -32.53 11.57 32.73
N ASP A 232 -32.56 12.65 31.94
CA ASP A 232 -33.32 13.89 32.22
C ASP A 232 -33.08 14.43 33.63
N THR A 233 -31.83 14.34 34.09
CA THR A 233 -31.37 14.98 35.32
C THR A 233 -30.84 16.37 34.97
N ASP A 234 -31.48 17.43 35.48
CA ASP A 234 -31.16 18.88 35.31
C ASP A 234 -29.73 19.30 35.74
N ASP A 235 -28.83 18.36 36.03
CA ASP A 235 -27.47 18.63 36.49
C ASP A 235 -26.48 18.70 35.30
N GLU A 236 -26.56 19.81 34.57
CA GLU A 236 -25.66 20.16 33.47
C GLU A 236 -24.18 20.20 33.94
N GLN A 237 -23.95 20.57 35.20
CA GLN A 237 -22.62 20.65 35.80
C GLN A 237 -22.00 19.25 35.96
N ALA A 238 -22.73 18.29 36.54
CA ALA A 238 -22.27 16.91 36.70
C ALA A 238 -22.03 16.20 35.35
N THR A 239 -22.83 16.55 34.34
CA THR A 239 -22.65 16.05 32.96
C THR A 239 -21.38 16.61 32.33
N ASN A 240 -21.12 17.92 32.48
CA ASN A 240 -19.90 18.55 32.01
C ASN A 240 -18.64 18.03 32.71
N ASP A 241 -18.69 17.79 34.02
CA ASP A 241 -17.56 17.21 34.76
C ASP A 241 -17.29 15.75 34.36
N SER A 242 -18.35 14.98 34.10
CA SER A 242 -18.23 13.62 33.55
C SER A 242 -17.59 13.64 32.15
N LEU A 243 -17.99 14.59 31.28
CA LEU A 243 -17.42 14.78 29.95
C LEU A 243 -15.93 15.19 30.04
N ARG A 244 -15.59 16.14 30.92
CA ARG A 244 -14.20 16.57 31.16
C ARG A 244 -13.35 15.41 31.65
N THR A 245 -13.85 14.58 32.56
CA THR A 245 -13.15 13.41 33.07
C THR A 245 -12.92 12.37 31.96
N LEU A 246 -13.93 12.14 31.11
CA LEU A 246 -13.79 11.27 29.93
C LEU A 246 -12.72 11.77 28.95
N LEU A 247 -12.69 13.07 28.67
CA LEU A 247 -11.70 13.68 27.78
C LEU A 247 -10.30 13.80 28.42
N ALA A 248 -10.20 13.85 29.74
CA ALA A 248 -8.96 14.06 30.47
C ALA A 248 -8.25 12.76 30.89
N THR A 249 -8.95 11.68 31.26
CA THR A 249 -8.29 10.52 31.88
C THR A 249 -8.80 9.16 31.42
N SER A 250 -9.82 9.10 30.56
CA SER A 250 -10.50 7.82 30.26
C SER A 250 -10.00 7.10 29.00
N ASN A 251 -10.60 5.94 28.70
CA ASN A 251 -10.34 5.18 27.47
C ASN A 251 -10.69 6.00 26.21
N ALA A 252 -11.61 6.96 26.30
CA ALA A 252 -11.91 7.92 25.23
C ALA A 252 -10.70 8.80 24.89
N ARG A 253 -10.00 9.34 25.89
CA ARG A 253 -8.74 10.06 25.69
C ARG A 253 -7.67 9.15 25.07
N GLN A 254 -7.51 7.94 25.59
CA GLN A 254 -6.53 7.00 25.03
C GLN A 254 -6.84 6.67 23.56
N GLN A 255 -8.11 6.55 23.20
CA GLN A 255 -8.54 6.34 21.80
C GLN A 255 -8.25 7.55 20.92
N LEU A 256 -8.43 8.78 21.43
CA LEU A 256 -8.09 10.00 20.72
C LEU A 256 -6.56 10.13 20.53
N VAL A 257 -5.79 9.95 21.60
CA VAL A 257 -4.32 10.04 21.58
C VAL A 257 -3.74 9.00 20.63
N SER A 258 -4.21 7.76 20.69
CA SER A 258 -3.76 6.69 19.77
C SER A 258 -4.11 6.98 18.30
N ARG A 259 -5.27 7.61 18.01
CA ARG A 259 -5.61 8.09 16.65
C ARG A 259 -4.72 9.23 16.19
N LEU A 260 -4.42 10.19 17.07
CA LEU A 260 -3.53 11.32 16.75
C LEU A 260 -2.10 10.83 16.54
N GLN A 261 -1.60 9.92 17.37
CA GLN A 261 -0.30 9.29 17.21
C GLN A 261 -0.23 8.46 15.92
N GLU A 262 -1.26 7.67 15.60
CA GLU A 262 -1.31 6.93 14.32
C GLU A 262 -1.31 7.90 13.13
N ARG A 263 -2.06 9.01 13.20
CA ARG A 263 -2.08 10.03 12.16
C ARG A 263 -0.70 10.68 12.02
N ASN A 264 -0.04 10.99 13.12
CA ASN A 264 1.29 11.59 13.12
C ASN A 264 2.32 10.64 12.52
N GLU A 265 2.39 9.38 12.99
CA GLU A 265 3.31 8.36 12.46
C GLU A 265 3.07 8.10 10.96
N ARG A 266 1.80 8.13 10.49
CA ARG A 266 1.48 8.06 9.05
C ARG A 266 2.00 9.27 8.28
N GLN A 267 1.86 10.48 8.82
CA GLN A 267 2.39 11.70 8.20
C GLN A 267 3.92 11.69 8.18
N THR A 268 4.58 11.29 9.26
CA THR A 268 6.04 11.13 9.34
C THR A 268 6.54 10.13 8.31
N GLY A 269 5.87 8.99 8.16
CA GLY A 269 6.20 7.99 7.14
C GLY A 269 6.09 8.54 5.71
N GLY A 270 5.09 9.37 5.44
CA GLY A 270 4.94 10.04 4.14
C GLY A 270 6.05 11.04 3.85
N LEU A 271 6.36 11.90 4.83
CA LEU A 271 7.40 12.91 4.74
C LEU A 271 8.79 12.29 4.53
N LEU A 272 9.11 11.19 5.21
CA LEU A 272 10.41 10.52 5.05
C LEU A 272 10.69 10.06 3.63
N VAL A 273 9.66 9.60 2.92
CA VAL A 273 9.82 9.16 1.53
C VAL A 273 9.90 10.37 0.59
N GLU A 274 9.23 11.46 0.91
CA GLU A 274 9.34 12.73 0.18
C GLU A 274 10.77 13.30 0.27
N TYR A 275 11.38 13.26 1.45
CA TYR A 275 12.77 13.68 1.67
C TYR A 275 13.82 12.69 1.13
N ALA A 276 13.45 11.45 0.82
CA ALA A 276 14.39 10.45 0.31
C ALA A 276 15.03 10.86 -1.02
N TYR A 277 14.28 11.55 -1.90
CA TYR A 277 14.80 11.98 -3.20
C TYR A 277 15.85 13.11 -3.09
N PRO A 278 15.60 14.21 -2.35
CA PRO A 278 16.63 15.22 -2.05
C PRO A 278 17.87 14.63 -1.38
N ILE A 279 17.70 13.72 -0.41
CA ILE A 279 18.83 13.06 0.26
C ILE A 279 19.65 12.23 -0.74
N ALA A 280 18.98 11.49 -1.63
CA ALA A 280 19.66 10.75 -2.70
C ALA A 280 20.45 11.69 -3.62
N ILE A 281 19.90 12.86 -3.97
CA ILE A 281 20.61 13.87 -4.78
C ILE A 281 21.89 14.33 -4.09
N ILE A 282 21.80 14.69 -2.80
CA ILE A 282 22.97 15.15 -2.03
C ILE A 282 24.01 14.04 -1.92
N ALA A 283 23.60 12.81 -1.63
CA ALA A 283 24.50 11.66 -1.52
C ALA A 283 25.22 11.39 -2.85
N ILE A 284 24.48 11.42 -3.97
CA ILE A 284 25.05 11.27 -5.31
C ILE A 284 26.03 12.41 -5.62
N ALA A 285 25.70 13.66 -5.29
CA ALA A 285 26.57 14.81 -5.50
C ALA A 285 27.88 14.74 -4.70
N ILE A 286 27.82 14.28 -3.44
CA ILE A 286 29.02 14.07 -2.61
C ILE A 286 29.90 12.96 -3.16
N ILE A 287 29.30 11.85 -3.62
CA ILE A 287 30.05 10.75 -4.27
C ILE A 287 30.73 11.27 -5.52
N TYR A 288 30.02 12.05 -6.33
CA TYR A 288 30.54 12.61 -7.57
C TYR A 288 31.70 13.58 -7.34
N SER A 289 31.71 14.35 -6.24
CA SER A 289 32.80 15.28 -5.92
C SER A 289 34.02 14.63 -5.27
N GLN A 290 33.89 13.41 -4.74
CA GLN A 290 34.95 12.72 -4.00
C GLN A 290 35.60 11.59 -4.81
N LEU A 291 34.90 11.05 -5.82
CA LEU A 291 35.28 9.85 -6.56
C LEU A 291 35.29 10.12 -8.07
N ASP A 292 36.15 11.06 -8.51
CA ASP A 292 36.34 11.46 -9.92
C ASP A 292 36.49 10.26 -10.88
N SER A 293 37.02 9.13 -10.42
CA SER A 293 37.21 7.91 -11.22
C SER A 293 35.98 6.99 -11.35
N PHE A 294 34.90 7.24 -10.61
CA PHE A 294 33.67 6.40 -10.60
C PHE A 294 32.41 7.18 -11.00
N ALA A 295 32.56 8.47 -11.28
CA ALA A 295 31.51 9.37 -11.70
C ALA A 295 31.04 9.01 -13.14
N PRO A 296 29.78 8.58 -13.34
CA PRO A 296 29.26 8.35 -14.69
C PRO A 296 29.13 9.68 -15.45
N ASP A 297 29.18 9.65 -16.78
CA ASP A 297 28.97 10.85 -17.62
C ASP A 297 27.72 11.63 -17.24
N ILE A 298 27.70 12.94 -17.47
CA ILE A 298 26.60 13.84 -17.08
C ILE A 298 25.26 13.34 -17.63
N THR A 299 25.24 12.82 -18.85
CA THR A 299 24.06 12.22 -19.48
C THR A 299 23.58 10.97 -18.73
N ALA A 300 24.51 10.11 -18.30
CA ALA A 300 24.18 8.91 -17.52
C ALA A 300 23.72 9.27 -16.10
N LEU A 301 24.29 10.31 -15.50
CA LEU A 301 23.87 10.87 -14.22
C LEU A 301 22.44 11.43 -14.28
N ALA A 302 22.09 12.17 -15.34
CA ALA A 302 20.74 12.69 -15.55
C ALA A 302 19.70 11.56 -15.68
N LEU A 303 20.01 10.52 -16.44
CA LEU A 303 19.19 9.31 -16.54
C LEU A 303 19.05 8.62 -15.17
N TYR A 304 20.13 8.54 -14.41
CA TYR A 304 20.16 7.96 -13.07
C TYR A 304 19.21 8.68 -12.10
N PHE A 305 19.15 10.02 -12.15
CA PHE A 305 18.19 10.80 -11.35
C PHE A 305 16.74 10.54 -11.73
N LEU A 306 16.43 10.46 -13.03
CA LEU A 306 15.09 10.14 -13.51
C LEU A 306 14.63 8.76 -13.03
N LEU A 307 15.50 7.76 -13.14
CA LEU A 307 15.26 6.40 -12.65
C LEU A 307 15.07 6.36 -11.13
N THR A 308 15.95 7.04 -10.39
CA THR A 308 15.90 7.16 -8.94
C THR A 308 14.56 7.73 -8.47
N ARG A 309 14.09 8.80 -9.12
CA ARG A 309 12.78 9.41 -8.82
C ARG A 309 11.65 8.39 -8.97
N GLN A 310 11.65 7.64 -10.06
CA GLN A 310 10.60 6.66 -10.33
C GLN A 310 10.62 5.49 -9.31
N VAL A 311 11.81 5.00 -8.95
CA VAL A 311 11.97 3.97 -7.91
C VAL A 311 11.42 4.46 -6.57
N ILE A 312 11.74 5.68 -6.16
CA ILE A 312 11.26 6.27 -4.90
C ILE A 312 9.73 6.42 -4.91
N ILE A 313 9.13 6.88 -6.01
CA ILE A 313 7.67 6.96 -6.16
C ILE A 313 7.01 5.58 -6.02
N SER A 314 7.61 4.54 -6.59
CA SER A 314 7.08 3.18 -6.48
C SER A 314 7.22 2.61 -5.06
N LEU A 315 8.36 2.84 -4.39
CA LEU A 315 8.54 2.48 -2.99
C LEU A 315 7.55 3.22 -2.08
N TYR A 316 7.31 4.51 -2.35
CA TYR A 316 6.28 5.30 -1.66
C TYR A 316 4.89 4.67 -1.82
N SER A 317 4.54 4.27 -3.04
CA SER A 317 3.28 3.59 -3.32
C SER A 317 3.14 2.30 -2.51
N CYS A 318 4.20 1.49 -2.43
CA CYS A 318 4.24 0.30 -1.58
C CYS A 318 4.01 0.63 -0.09
N GLY A 319 4.71 1.63 0.44
CA GLY A 319 4.54 2.09 1.82
C GLY A 319 3.10 2.53 2.13
N ASN A 320 2.48 3.28 1.21
CA ASN A 320 1.10 3.73 1.33
C ASN A 320 0.09 2.58 1.32
N VAL A 321 0.35 1.52 0.56
CA VAL A 321 -0.48 0.30 0.57
C VAL A 321 -0.42 -0.35 1.95
N PHE A 322 0.77 -0.54 2.52
CA PHE A 322 0.92 -1.10 3.87
C PHE A 322 0.24 -0.24 4.94
N MET A 323 0.39 1.09 4.86
CA MET A 323 -0.28 2.02 5.78
C MET A 323 -1.79 1.95 5.65
N SER A 324 -2.31 1.81 4.43
CA SER A 324 -3.76 1.73 4.20
C SER A 324 -4.35 0.39 4.63
N LEU A 325 -3.57 -0.70 4.55
CA LEU A 325 -3.96 -2.02 5.02
C LEU A 325 -4.28 -2.04 6.52
N SER A 326 -3.63 -1.18 7.31
CA SER A 326 -3.85 -1.10 8.77
C SER A 326 -5.29 -0.75 9.12
N LYS A 327 -5.94 0.09 8.30
CA LYS A 327 -7.35 0.48 8.47
C LYS A 327 -8.32 -0.70 8.34
N HIS A 328 -7.91 -1.73 7.60
CA HIS A 328 -8.73 -2.91 7.35
C HIS A 328 -8.26 -4.14 8.13
N HIS A 329 -7.18 -4.02 8.91
CA HIS A 329 -6.57 -5.15 9.62
C HIS A 329 -7.56 -5.84 10.56
N GLY A 330 -8.33 -5.08 11.36
CA GLY A 330 -9.36 -5.64 12.25
C GLY A 330 -10.46 -6.40 11.50
N THR A 331 -10.92 -5.89 10.36
CA THR A 331 -11.94 -6.55 9.54
C THR A 331 -11.39 -7.81 8.86
N LEU A 332 -10.15 -7.78 8.36
CA LEU A 332 -9.50 -8.93 7.74
C LEU A 332 -9.21 -10.04 8.76
N THR A 333 -8.83 -9.66 9.97
CA THR A 333 -8.65 -10.58 11.11
C THR A 333 -9.99 -11.20 11.50
N GLY A 334 -11.04 -10.38 11.64
CA GLY A 334 -12.39 -10.86 11.89
C GLY A 334 -12.90 -11.80 10.80
N PHE A 335 -12.56 -11.55 9.52
CA PHE A 335 -12.92 -12.44 8.43
C PHE A 335 -12.21 -13.80 8.54
N ARG A 336 -10.90 -13.79 8.80
CA ARG A 336 -10.11 -15.01 9.02
C ARG A 336 -10.68 -15.84 10.18
N ASP A 337 -10.93 -15.19 11.31
CA ASP A 337 -11.40 -15.85 12.53
C ASP A 337 -12.86 -16.33 12.38
N PHE A 338 -13.69 -15.59 11.62
CA PHE A 338 -15.04 -16.02 11.24
C PHE A 338 -15.01 -17.26 10.34
N MET A 339 -14.14 -17.28 9.32
CA MET A 339 -14.02 -18.43 8.42
C MET A 339 -13.50 -19.68 9.14
N ARG A 340 -12.53 -19.51 10.06
CA ARG A 340 -11.92 -20.61 10.80
C ARG A 340 -12.82 -21.13 11.93
N ASP A 341 -13.20 -20.25 12.84
CA ASP A 341 -13.79 -20.61 14.13
C ASP A 341 -15.26 -20.17 14.26
N GLY A 342 -15.80 -19.44 13.28
CA GLY A 342 -17.15 -18.87 13.33
C GLY A 342 -17.29 -17.69 14.30
N ARG A 343 -16.16 -17.14 14.79
CA ARG A 343 -16.15 -16.02 15.74
C ARG A 343 -16.34 -14.70 15.01
N LEU A 344 -17.28 -13.89 15.50
CA LEU A 344 -17.47 -12.53 15.02
C LEU A 344 -16.50 -11.57 15.71
N PRO A 345 -16.03 -10.52 15.02
CA PRO A 345 -15.25 -9.48 15.68
C PRO A 345 -16.08 -8.77 16.76
N PRO A 346 -15.43 -8.23 17.83
CA PRO A 346 -16.12 -7.64 18.99
C PRO A 346 -17.15 -6.58 18.64
N LYS A 347 -16.87 -5.81 17.58
CA LYS A 347 -17.77 -4.78 17.02
C LYS A 347 -19.17 -5.31 16.68
N HIS A 348 -19.26 -6.57 16.26
CA HIS A 348 -20.47 -7.26 15.82
C HIS A 348 -20.97 -8.29 16.83
N ALA A 349 -20.11 -8.76 17.74
CA ALA A 349 -20.51 -9.64 18.85
C ALA A 349 -21.42 -8.93 19.86
N ALA A 350 -21.09 -7.70 20.27
CA ALA A 350 -21.81 -6.95 21.30
C ALA A 350 -23.19 -6.40 20.89
N ARG A 351 -23.55 -6.43 19.59
CA ARG A 351 -24.91 -6.08 19.13
C ARG A 351 -25.91 -7.24 19.28
N GLY A 352 -25.41 -8.39 19.76
CA GLY A 352 -26.17 -9.61 19.94
C GLY A 352 -26.81 -9.77 21.31
N GLU A 353 -26.41 -8.96 22.31
CA GLU A 353 -27.01 -8.92 23.65
C GLU A 353 -28.30 -8.08 23.63
#